data_AF-A0A3R9HVL4-F1
#
_entry.id   AF-A0A3R9HVL4-F1
#
_cell.length_a   1.000
_cell.length_b   1.000
_cell.length_c   1.000
_cell.angle_alpha   90.00
_cell.angle_beta   90.00
_cell.angle_gamma   90.00
#
_symmetry.space_group_name_H-M   'P 1'
#
loop_
_entity.id
_entity.type
_entity.pdbx_description
1 polymer ?
#
loop_
_entity_poly.entity_id
_entity_poly.type
_entity_poly.pdbx_seq_one_letter_code
_entity_poly.pdbx_strand_id
1 'polypeptide(L)'
;MSKKLLDAFVSAVIDNSTFEEMDTIYLSNRVMALVGEAVAEEDTEAEQLIDLKDDLVAVAVKNGKIGDTLAEQDILGAELMNLITPAPSQLNRDFWTSYASSPEQAVADFYQLSQKNDYIKVKAIAKNIAFKAPTAYGDLEITINLSKPEKDPKEIAAAKKAKNSNYPACQLCMENEGYQGRLDHPARTNHRIIRFDLAGQEWGFQYSPYAYFNEHCIFLHSQHLPMAISRLTFERLLDIVETFPGYFAGSNADLPIVGGSILTHDHYQGGRHTFPMEIAELDCSFTFSGFDEVEAGIVKWPMSVIRLRSEKKEQLIELADKILQVWRTYSDPSVQVLAESEGEPHHTITPIARRKDESFELDLVLRDNQTSPEHPDGIYHPHRDVQHIKKENIGLIEVMGLAILPPRLKEELKQVELFLLGEDCQVAAYHKEWANQLKDQNPDVTAETVEGVVQASVGQIFSRVLEDAGVYKRTEEGQEAFMRFVQSVGIQP
;
A
#
# COMPACT_ATOMS: atom_id res chain seq x y z
N MET A 1 -0.16 -12.84 -37.61
CA MET A 1 -0.92 -12.40 -38.81
C MET A 1 -1.72 -11.19 -38.38
N SER A 2 -1.63 -10.07 -39.11
CA SER A 2 -2.46 -8.88 -38.83
C SER A 2 -3.94 -9.26 -38.84
N LYS A 3 -4.67 -8.84 -37.80
CA LYS A 3 -6.13 -8.97 -37.69
C LYS A 3 -6.74 -7.57 -37.57
N LYS A 4 -8.02 -7.45 -37.88
CA LYS A 4 -8.77 -6.22 -37.59
C LYS A 4 -8.84 -6.00 -36.09
N LEU A 5 -8.40 -4.82 -35.64
CA LEU A 5 -8.30 -4.47 -34.22
C LEU A 5 -9.65 -4.55 -33.52
N LEU A 6 -10.70 -4.02 -34.16
CA LEU A 6 -12.06 -4.06 -33.64
C LEU A 6 -12.54 -5.51 -33.42
N ASP A 7 -12.36 -6.37 -34.42
CA ASP A 7 -12.82 -7.77 -34.36
C ASP A 7 -12.04 -8.57 -33.32
N ALA A 8 -10.72 -8.34 -33.23
CA ALA A 8 -9.86 -8.97 -32.23
C ALA A 8 -10.27 -8.58 -30.80
N PHE A 9 -10.52 -7.30 -30.54
CA PHE A 9 -10.97 -6.84 -29.22
C PHE A 9 -12.37 -7.35 -28.88
N VAL A 10 -13.33 -7.30 -29.81
CA VAL A 10 -14.70 -7.81 -29.58
C VAL A 10 -14.68 -9.30 -29.28
N SER A 11 -13.90 -10.09 -30.02
CA SER A 11 -13.73 -11.53 -29.74
C SER A 11 -13.16 -11.74 -28.34
N ALA A 12 -12.12 -10.98 -27.96
CA ALA A 12 -11.52 -11.07 -26.64
C ALA A 12 -12.48 -10.64 -25.51
N VAL A 13 -13.40 -9.70 -25.75
CA VAL A 13 -14.46 -9.33 -24.80
C VAL A 13 -15.42 -10.51 -24.61
N ILE A 14 -15.87 -11.16 -25.68
CA ILE A 14 -16.75 -12.33 -25.61
C ILE A 14 -16.08 -13.46 -24.82
N ASP A 15 -14.81 -13.77 -25.14
CA ASP A 15 -14.04 -14.82 -24.46
C ASP A 15 -13.83 -14.59 -22.94
N ASN A 16 -13.97 -13.34 -22.48
CA ASN A 16 -13.70 -12.94 -21.09
C ASN A 16 -14.94 -12.40 -20.35
N SER A 17 -16.14 -12.58 -20.89
CA SER A 17 -17.37 -12.02 -20.30
C SER A 17 -18.56 -12.97 -20.44
N THR A 18 -19.75 -12.46 -20.13
CA THR A 18 -21.02 -13.18 -20.33
C THR A 18 -21.67 -12.90 -21.69
N PHE A 19 -21.03 -12.09 -22.55
CA PHE A 19 -21.49 -11.88 -23.93
C PHE A 19 -21.29 -13.15 -24.76
N GLU A 20 -22.13 -13.32 -25.77
CA GLU A 20 -22.07 -14.48 -26.67
C GLU A 20 -21.75 -14.01 -28.11
N GLU A 21 -21.43 -14.95 -29.00
CA GLU A 21 -21.16 -14.67 -30.43
C GLU A 21 -22.29 -13.88 -31.14
N MET A 22 -23.53 -14.00 -30.64
CA MET A 22 -24.67 -13.22 -31.16
C MET A 22 -24.49 -11.71 -30.93
N ASP A 23 -23.71 -11.31 -29.92
CA ASP A 23 -23.49 -9.93 -29.52
C ASP A 23 -22.39 -9.22 -30.31
N THR A 24 -21.68 -9.90 -31.22
CA THR A 24 -20.54 -9.33 -31.96
C THR A 24 -20.88 -7.99 -32.63
N ILE A 25 -21.99 -7.91 -33.38
CA ILE A 25 -22.41 -6.65 -34.04
C ILE A 25 -22.74 -5.57 -33.01
N TYR A 26 -23.38 -5.93 -31.89
CA TYR A 26 -23.69 -4.99 -30.82
C TYR A 26 -22.40 -4.43 -30.23
N LEU A 27 -21.46 -5.31 -29.83
CA LEU A 27 -20.18 -4.94 -29.23
C LEU A 27 -19.33 -4.10 -30.18
N SER A 28 -19.24 -4.45 -31.46
CA SER A 28 -18.53 -3.63 -32.46
C SER A 28 -19.06 -2.20 -32.50
N ASN A 29 -20.39 -2.02 -32.51
CA ASN A 29 -21.01 -0.69 -32.48
C ASN A 29 -20.75 0.05 -31.15
N ARG A 30 -20.75 -0.66 -30.01
CA ARG A 30 -20.43 -0.06 -28.70
C ARG A 30 -18.99 0.41 -28.63
N VAL A 31 -18.04 -0.39 -29.12
CA VAL A 31 -16.61 -0.03 -29.17
C VAL A 31 -16.40 1.15 -30.12
N MET A 32 -16.95 1.13 -31.34
CA MET A 32 -16.86 2.26 -32.28
C MET A 32 -17.47 3.55 -31.71
N ALA A 33 -18.54 3.46 -30.91
CA ALA A 33 -19.09 4.64 -30.24
C ALA A 33 -18.11 5.29 -29.25
N LEU A 34 -17.24 4.49 -28.62
CA LEU A 34 -16.20 4.93 -27.69
C LEU A 34 -14.95 5.45 -28.40
N VAL A 35 -14.46 4.74 -29.43
CA VAL A 35 -13.15 5.01 -30.05
C VAL A 35 -13.21 5.68 -31.43
N GLY A 36 -14.39 5.74 -32.05
CA GLY A 36 -14.62 6.23 -33.41
C GLY A 36 -14.66 5.12 -34.47
N GLU A 37 -15.45 5.32 -35.54
CA GLU A 37 -15.66 4.32 -36.61
C GLU A 37 -14.39 3.98 -37.41
N ALA A 38 -13.40 4.89 -37.42
CA ALA A 38 -12.13 4.69 -38.14
C ALA A 38 -11.37 3.43 -37.69
N VAL A 39 -11.63 2.92 -36.47
CA VAL A 39 -11.03 1.70 -35.93
C VAL A 39 -11.32 0.45 -36.77
N ALA A 40 -12.43 0.43 -37.52
CA ALA A 40 -12.81 -0.72 -38.34
C ALA A 40 -11.77 -1.04 -39.44
N GLU A 41 -10.99 -0.04 -39.85
CA GLU A 41 -9.93 -0.20 -40.85
C GLU A 41 -8.56 -0.45 -40.23
N GLU A 42 -8.40 -0.28 -38.92
CA GLU A 42 -7.12 -0.44 -38.23
C GLU A 42 -6.80 -1.91 -37.98
N ASP A 43 -5.53 -2.23 -38.19
CA ASP A 43 -4.95 -3.55 -38.08
C ASP A 43 -4.11 -3.63 -36.79
N THR A 44 -4.02 -4.80 -36.17
CA THR A 44 -3.17 -5.01 -34.99
C THR A 44 -2.44 -6.35 -35.04
N GLU A 45 -1.29 -6.38 -34.37
CA GLU A 45 -0.53 -7.58 -34.05
C GLU A 45 -0.66 -7.97 -32.57
N ALA A 46 -1.36 -7.15 -31.76
CA ALA A 46 -1.62 -7.44 -30.36
C ALA A 46 -2.51 -8.69 -30.21
N GLU A 47 -2.14 -9.54 -29.25
CA GLU A 47 -2.92 -10.73 -28.92
C GLU A 47 -3.57 -10.65 -27.54
N GLN A 48 -3.01 -9.86 -26.62
CA GLN A 48 -3.52 -9.73 -25.26
C GLN A 48 -4.59 -8.65 -25.20
N LEU A 49 -5.66 -8.89 -24.42
CA LEU A 49 -6.78 -7.96 -24.27
C LEU A 49 -6.34 -6.54 -23.87
N ILE A 50 -5.37 -6.42 -22.97
CA ILE A 50 -4.86 -5.12 -22.51
C ILE A 50 -4.12 -4.39 -23.63
N ASP A 51 -3.33 -5.09 -24.45
CA ASP A 51 -2.66 -4.52 -25.62
C ASP A 51 -3.66 -4.06 -26.68
N LEU A 52 -4.70 -4.87 -26.94
CA LEU A 52 -5.80 -4.50 -27.84
C LEU A 52 -6.52 -3.24 -27.36
N LYS A 53 -6.77 -3.13 -26.05
CA LYS A 53 -7.32 -1.92 -25.44
C LYS A 53 -6.38 -0.72 -25.59
N ASP A 54 -5.07 -0.90 -25.43
CA ASP A 54 -4.08 0.18 -25.59
C ASP A 54 -4.06 0.70 -27.04
N ASP A 55 -4.13 -0.19 -28.03
CA ASP A 55 -4.24 0.17 -29.46
C ASP A 55 -5.53 0.93 -29.76
N LEU A 56 -6.66 0.49 -29.19
CA LEU A 56 -7.96 1.16 -29.32
C LEU A 56 -7.93 2.60 -28.78
N VAL A 57 -7.30 2.80 -27.62
CA VAL A 57 -7.09 4.13 -27.04
C VAL A 57 -6.22 4.99 -27.95
N ALA A 58 -5.13 4.44 -28.50
CA ALA A 58 -4.25 5.15 -29.43
C ALA A 58 -4.99 5.61 -30.71
N VAL A 59 -5.90 4.79 -31.25
CA VAL A 59 -6.76 5.16 -32.38
C VAL A 59 -7.69 6.32 -32.01
N ALA A 60 -8.31 6.28 -30.83
CA ALA A 60 -9.20 7.34 -30.35
C ALA A 60 -8.47 8.69 -30.14
N VAL A 61 -7.21 8.66 -29.73
CA VAL A 61 -6.35 9.87 -29.68
C VAL A 61 -6.05 10.36 -31.11
N LYS A 62 -5.61 9.46 -31.99
CA LYS A 62 -5.23 9.77 -33.38
C LYS A 62 -6.37 10.39 -34.19
N ASN A 63 -7.60 9.92 -34.00
CA ASN A 63 -8.78 10.45 -34.70
C ASN A 63 -9.49 11.60 -33.97
N GLY A 64 -8.98 12.02 -32.81
CA GLY A 64 -9.51 13.15 -32.03
C GLY A 64 -10.81 12.86 -31.28
N LYS A 65 -11.18 11.59 -31.10
CA LYS A 65 -12.33 11.17 -30.28
C LYS A 65 -12.12 11.49 -28.79
N ILE A 66 -10.87 11.39 -28.32
CA ILE A 66 -10.42 11.85 -27.00
C ILE A 66 -9.15 12.71 -27.15
N GLY A 67 -8.80 13.48 -26.11
CA GLY A 67 -7.53 14.20 -26.03
C GLY A 67 -6.33 13.30 -25.72
N ASP A 68 -5.13 13.90 -25.71
CA ASP A 68 -3.85 13.21 -25.52
C ASP A 68 -3.42 13.11 -24.04
N THR A 69 -4.25 13.56 -23.09
CA THR A 69 -3.91 13.50 -21.66
C THR A 69 -3.97 12.07 -21.11
N LEU A 70 -3.19 11.79 -20.06
CA LEU A 70 -3.20 10.47 -19.41
C LEU A 70 -4.57 10.18 -18.78
N ALA A 71 -5.18 11.20 -18.16
CA ALA A 71 -6.49 11.07 -17.56
C ALA A 71 -7.58 10.68 -18.59
N GLU A 72 -7.60 11.28 -19.78
CA GLU A 72 -8.57 10.93 -20.82
C GLU A 72 -8.36 9.52 -21.37
N GLN A 73 -7.11 9.13 -21.58
CA GLN A 73 -6.74 7.79 -22.02
C GLN A 73 -7.12 6.73 -20.98
N ASP A 74 -6.88 7.00 -19.69
CA ASP A 74 -7.26 6.13 -18.58
C ASP A 74 -8.79 5.97 -18.45
N ILE A 75 -9.55 7.05 -18.65
CA ILE A 75 -11.02 7.02 -18.64
C ILE A 75 -11.54 6.10 -19.76
N LEU A 76 -11.09 6.31 -21.00
CA LEU A 76 -11.51 5.49 -22.13
C LEU A 76 -11.07 4.03 -21.95
N GLY A 77 -9.83 3.82 -21.51
CA GLY A 77 -9.30 2.48 -21.25
C GLY A 77 -10.14 1.73 -20.22
N ALA A 78 -10.50 2.38 -19.11
CA ALA A 78 -11.37 1.78 -18.09
C ALA A 78 -12.78 1.47 -18.63
N GLU A 79 -13.37 2.35 -19.45
CA GLU A 79 -14.66 2.09 -20.11
C GLU A 79 -14.63 0.86 -21.04
N LEU A 80 -13.57 0.73 -21.83
CA LEU A 80 -13.39 -0.45 -22.70
C LEU A 80 -13.29 -1.73 -21.87
N MET A 81 -12.51 -1.72 -20.79
CA MET A 81 -12.36 -2.88 -19.91
C MET A 81 -13.60 -3.15 -19.04
N ASN A 82 -14.50 -2.18 -18.89
CA ASN A 82 -15.79 -2.39 -18.23
C ASN A 82 -16.67 -3.40 -19.00
N LEU A 83 -16.45 -3.60 -20.32
CA LEU A 83 -17.19 -4.59 -21.11
C LEU A 83 -16.99 -6.03 -20.62
N ILE A 84 -15.82 -6.34 -20.03
CA ILE A 84 -15.57 -7.65 -19.41
C ILE A 84 -15.81 -7.66 -17.91
N THR A 85 -16.24 -6.54 -17.33
CA THR A 85 -16.39 -6.41 -15.88
C THR A 85 -17.84 -6.67 -15.46
N PRO A 86 -18.13 -7.75 -14.71
CA PRO A 86 -19.51 -8.11 -14.34
C PRO A 86 -20.20 -7.02 -13.51
N ALA A 87 -21.52 -7.01 -13.48
CA ALA A 87 -22.26 -6.12 -12.57
C ALA A 87 -21.92 -6.43 -11.10
N PRO A 88 -21.92 -5.44 -10.18
CA PRO A 88 -21.55 -5.66 -8.78
C PRO A 88 -22.32 -6.80 -8.10
N SER A 89 -23.61 -6.93 -8.39
CA SER A 89 -24.45 -7.99 -7.82
C SER A 89 -24.11 -9.38 -8.34
N GLN A 90 -23.69 -9.50 -9.60
CA GLN A 90 -23.23 -10.77 -10.18
C GLN A 90 -21.89 -11.17 -9.55
N LEU A 91 -20.92 -10.25 -9.53
CA LEU A 91 -19.62 -10.50 -8.91
C LEU A 91 -19.75 -10.95 -7.46
N ASN A 92 -20.54 -10.25 -6.65
CA ASN A 92 -20.70 -10.59 -5.24
C ASN A 92 -21.38 -11.94 -5.04
N ARG A 93 -22.39 -12.29 -5.85
CA ARG A 93 -23.00 -13.64 -5.80
C ARG A 93 -21.98 -14.72 -6.14
N ASP A 94 -21.22 -14.54 -7.22
CA ASP A 94 -20.26 -15.54 -7.68
C ASP A 94 -19.13 -15.71 -6.67
N PHE A 95 -18.60 -14.60 -6.15
CA PHE A 95 -17.59 -14.61 -5.10
C PHE A 95 -18.07 -15.39 -3.88
N TRP A 96 -19.21 -15.04 -3.29
CA TRP A 96 -19.68 -15.70 -2.06
C TRP A 96 -20.13 -17.14 -2.29
N THR A 97 -20.62 -17.47 -3.49
CA THR A 97 -20.94 -18.86 -3.86
C THR A 97 -19.68 -19.71 -3.96
N SER A 98 -18.64 -19.21 -4.64
CA SER A 98 -17.33 -19.87 -4.73
C SER A 98 -16.70 -19.98 -3.34
N TYR A 99 -16.71 -18.88 -2.58
CA TYR A 99 -16.09 -18.76 -1.26
C TYR A 99 -16.66 -19.77 -0.26
N ALA A 100 -17.97 -20.04 -0.30
CA ALA A 100 -18.60 -21.05 0.55
C ALA A 100 -18.04 -22.48 0.35
N SER A 101 -17.41 -22.74 -0.80
CA SER A 101 -16.80 -24.04 -1.13
C SER A 101 -15.27 -24.01 -1.13
N SER A 102 -14.66 -22.92 -1.58
CA SER A 102 -13.21 -22.69 -1.60
C SER A 102 -12.93 -21.18 -1.48
N PRO A 103 -12.63 -20.70 -0.27
CA PRO A 103 -12.20 -19.31 -0.04
C PRO A 103 -11.05 -18.86 -0.94
N GLU A 104 -10.03 -19.72 -1.08
CA GLU A 104 -8.82 -19.42 -1.84
C GLU A 104 -9.13 -19.22 -3.32
N GLN A 105 -10.01 -20.04 -3.89
CA GLN A 105 -10.42 -19.91 -5.29
C GLN A 105 -11.23 -18.64 -5.53
N ALA A 106 -12.17 -18.29 -4.64
CA ALA A 106 -12.96 -17.07 -4.77
C ALA A 106 -12.08 -15.80 -4.77
N VAL A 107 -11.10 -15.76 -3.85
CA VAL A 107 -10.12 -14.67 -3.77
C VAL A 107 -9.21 -14.65 -5.02
N ALA A 108 -8.72 -15.81 -5.46
CA ALA A 108 -7.90 -15.91 -6.66
C ALA A 108 -8.66 -15.45 -7.92
N ASP A 109 -9.92 -15.85 -8.08
CA ASP A 109 -10.78 -15.45 -9.21
C ASP A 109 -11.02 -13.93 -9.22
N PHE A 110 -11.27 -13.34 -8.05
CA PHE A 110 -11.42 -11.89 -7.94
C PHE A 110 -10.12 -11.14 -8.27
N TYR A 111 -8.97 -11.65 -7.84
CA TYR A 111 -7.66 -11.10 -8.20
C TYR A 111 -7.41 -11.20 -9.71
N GLN A 112 -7.67 -12.38 -10.30
CA GLN A 112 -7.53 -12.61 -11.74
C GLN A 112 -8.44 -11.71 -12.56
N LEU A 113 -9.69 -11.51 -12.16
CA LEU A 113 -10.60 -10.56 -12.80
C LEU A 113 -10.03 -9.15 -12.76
N SER A 114 -9.54 -8.72 -11.59
CA SER A 114 -8.97 -7.38 -11.37
C SER A 114 -7.69 -7.14 -12.17
N GLN A 115 -6.92 -8.19 -12.48
CA GLN A 115 -5.77 -8.15 -13.39
C GLN A 115 -6.23 -8.10 -14.86
N LYS A 116 -7.14 -8.99 -15.26
CA LYS A 116 -7.64 -9.11 -16.64
C LYS A 116 -8.34 -7.85 -17.11
N ASN A 117 -9.13 -7.21 -16.25
CA ASN A 117 -9.84 -5.98 -16.58
C ASN A 117 -8.97 -4.72 -16.44
N ASP A 118 -7.65 -4.86 -16.23
CA ASP A 118 -6.69 -3.77 -16.10
C ASP A 118 -7.03 -2.74 -14.99
N TYR A 119 -7.82 -3.16 -13.97
CA TYR A 119 -7.96 -2.37 -12.75
C TYR A 119 -6.66 -2.39 -11.96
N ILE A 120 -6.08 -3.58 -11.76
CA ILE A 120 -4.69 -3.74 -11.30
C ILE A 120 -3.78 -3.54 -12.50
N LYS A 121 -2.96 -2.49 -12.44
CA LYS A 121 -2.10 -2.06 -13.54
C LYS A 121 -0.83 -2.91 -13.63
N VAL A 122 -0.99 -4.20 -13.95
CA VAL A 122 0.09 -5.21 -13.97
C VAL A 122 1.30 -4.73 -14.80
N LYS A 123 1.05 -4.18 -16.00
CA LYS A 123 2.12 -3.63 -16.86
C LYS A 123 2.87 -2.46 -16.22
N ALA A 124 2.19 -1.61 -15.47
CA ALA A 124 2.81 -0.46 -14.79
C ALA A 124 3.60 -0.93 -13.56
N ILE A 125 3.04 -1.87 -12.79
CA ILE A 125 3.68 -2.48 -11.61
C ILE A 125 4.96 -3.21 -12.00
N ALA A 126 4.98 -3.91 -13.13
CA ALA A 126 6.16 -4.62 -13.64
C ALA A 126 7.37 -3.69 -13.93
N LYS A 127 7.18 -2.37 -13.98
CA LYS A 127 8.27 -1.41 -14.15
C LYS A 127 8.98 -1.07 -12.83
N ASN A 128 8.38 -1.39 -11.68
CA ASN A 128 8.97 -1.09 -10.38
C ASN A 128 10.32 -1.77 -10.23
N ILE A 129 11.26 -1.08 -9.57
CA ILE A 129 12.55 -1.66 -9.19
C ILE A 129 12.39 -2.21 -7.78
N ALA A 130 12.75 -3.47 -7.57
CA ALA A 130 12.68 -4.11 -6.26
C ALA A 130 13.96 -4.88 -5.94
N PHE A 131 14.46 -4.74 -4.71
CA PHE A 131 15.62 -5.47 -4.21
C PHE A 131 15.52 -5.66 -2.69
N LYS A 132 16.29 -6.62 -2.16
CA LYS A 132 16.43 -6.85 -0.72
C LYS A 132 17.73 -6.25 -0.22
N ALA A 133 17.71 -5.71 0.98
CA ALA A 133 18.87 -5.15 1.64
C ALA A 133 19.08 -5.79 3.02
N PRO A 134 20.18 -6.53 3.23
CA PRO A 134 20.50 -7.11 4.53
C PRO A 134 20.78 -6.04 5.60
N THR A 135 20.18 -6.20 6.78
CA THR A 135 20.37 -5.32 7.94
C THR A 135 20.51 -6.13 9.23
N ALA A 136 20.75 -5.44 10.36
CA ALA A 136 20.75 -6.07 11.68
C ALA A 136 19.38 -6.67 12.08
N TYR A 137 18.31 -6.28 11.39
CA TYR A 137 16.92 -6.71 11.63
C TYR A 137 16.42 -7.73 10.60
N GLY A 138 17.31 -8.28 9.77
CA GLY A 138 16.98 -9.13 8.63
C GLY A 138 16.98 -8.35 7.31
N ASP A 139 16.49 -9.00 6.25
CA ASP A 139 16.42 -8.39 4.93
C ASP A 139 15.23 -7.43 4.84
N LEU A 140 15.51 -6.14 4.75
CA LEU A 140 14.49 -5.14 4.37
C LEU A 140 14.20 -5.25 2.88
N GLU A 141 12.96 -5.01 2.50
CA GLU A 141 12.55 -4.97 1.10
C GLU A 141 12.49 -3.52 0.63
N ILE A 142 13.05 -3.24 -0.54
CA ILE A 142 13.06 -1.89 -1.11
C ILE A 142 12.37 -1.93 -2.46
N THR A 143 11.40 -1.03 -2.67
CA THR A 143 10.79 -0.80 -3.98
C THR A 143 10.84 0.67 -4.39
N ILE A 144 11.30 0.96 -5.61
CA ILE A 144 11.12 2.27 -6.24
C ILE A 144 9.85 2.18 -7.09
N ASN A 145 8.80 2.87 -6.66
CA ASN A 145 7.49 2.80 -7.32
C ASN A 145 7.49 3.66 -8.60
N LEU A 146 7.51 3.01 -9.76
CA LEU A 146 7.41 3.63 -11.08
C LEU A 146 6.02 3.44 -11.72
N SER A 147 5.13 2.73 -11.03
CA SER A 147 3.83 2.33 -11.58
C SER A 147 2.79 3.45 -11.54
N LYS A 148 2.89 4.35 -10.56
CA LYS A 148 1.94 5.45 -10.40
C LYS A 148 2.32 6.62 -11.33
N PRO A 149 1.46 7.02 -12.27
CA PRO A 149 1.77 8.11 -13.18
C PRO A 149 1.87 9.45 -12.44
N GLU A 150 2.86 10.27 -12.80
CA GLU A 150 2.92 11.68 -12.41
C GLU A 150 1.95 12.50 -13.28
N LYS A 151 1.25 13.47 -12.68
CA LYS A 151 0.30 14.31 -13.42
C LYS A 151 1.03 15.33 -14.29
N ASP A 152 0.61 15.47 -15.55
CA ASP A 152 1.17 16.46 -16.48
C ASP A 152 0.81 17.90 -16.01
N PRO A 153 1.73 18.88 -16.07
CA PRO A 153 1.41 20.30 -15.92
C PRO A 153 0.13 20.77 -16.65
N LYS A 154 -0.15 20.25 -17.85
CA LYS A 154 -1.38 20.51 -18.61
C LYS A 154 -2.61 20.01 -17.86
N GLU A 155 -2.57 18.79 -17.33
CA GLU A 155 -3.67 18.20 -16.54
C GLU A 155 -3.90 18.97 -15.25
N ILE A 156 -2.83 19.38 -14.56
CA ILE A 156 -2.91 20.21 -13.35
C ILE A 156 -3.59 21.55 -13.68
N ALA A 157 -3.23 22.19 -14.79
CA ALA A 157 -3.83 23.44 -15.22
C ALA A 157 -5.30 23.29 -15.65
N ALA A 158 -5.65 22.18 -16.32
CA ALA A 158 -7.01 21.89 -16.75
C ALA A 158 -7.92 21.53 -15.57
N ALA A 159 -7.44 20.72 -14.61
CA ALA A 159 -8.16 20.38 -13.39
C ALA A 159 -8.52 21.61 -12.56
N LYS A 160 -7.61 22.60 -12.46
CA LYS A 160 -7.89 23.88 -11.77
C LYS A 160 -9.00 24.72 -12.42
N LYS A 161 -9.27 24.51 -13.71
CA LYS A 161 -10.33 25.21 -14.46
C LYS A 161 -11.64 24.42 -14.52
N ALA A 162 -11.61 23.14 -14.19
CA ALA A 162 -12.79 22.29 -14.20
C ALA A 162 -13.77 22.70 -13.09
N LYS A 163 -15.06 22.40 -13.27
CA LYS A 163 -16.05 22.58 -12.21
C LYS A 163 -15.72 21.62 -11.08
N ASN A 164 -15.58 22.15 -9.86
CA ASN A 164 -15.39 21.31 -8.67
C ASN A 164 -16.58 20.35 -8.53
N SER A 165 -16.28 19.06 -8.50
CA SER A 165 -17.21 18.00 -8.11
C SER A 165 -16.77 17.42 -6.78
N ASN A 166 -17.71 17.22 -5.86
CA ASN A 166 -17.46 16.60 -4.56
C ASN A 166 -17.88 15.12 -4.54
N TYR A 167 -18.17 14.52 -5.71
CA TYR A 167 -18.59 13.13 -5.84
C TYR A 167 -17.67 12.35 -6.80
N PRO A 168 -17.12 11.18 -6.42
CA PRO A 168 -17.13 10.60 -5.07
C PRO A 168 -16.37 11.49 -4.08
N ALA A 169 -16.70 11.38 -2.79
CA ALA A 169 -16.14 12.26 -1.76
C ALA A 169 -14.65 11.98 -1.48
N CYS A 170 -14.19 10.74 -1.63
CA CYS A 170 -12.77 10.39 -1.66
C CYS A 170 -12.52 9.18 -2.58
N GLN A 171 -11.26 8.76 -2.70
CA GLN A 171 -10.85 7.64 -3.57
C GLN A 171 -11.21 6.26 -3.03
N LEU A 172 -11.67 6.16 -1.77
CA LEU A 172 -12.06 4.93 -1.10
C LEU A 172 -13.57 4.77 -0.94
N CYS A 173 -14.36 5.81 -1.24
CA CYS A 173 -15.82 5.73 -1.19
C CYS A 173 -16.36 4.61 -2.11
N MET A 174 -17.34 3.85 -1.64
CA MET A 174 -18.01 2.79 -2.42
C MET A 174 -18.57 3.30 -3.75
N GLU A 175 -18.94 4.57 -3.80
CA GLU A 175 -19.39 5.32 -4.96
C GLU A 175 -18.36 5.42 -6.10
N ASN A 176 -17.11 5.02 -5.86
CA ASN A 176 -16.13 4.83 -6.92
C ASN A 176 -16.44 3.60 -7.79
N GLU A 177 -17.20 2.61 -7.33
CA GLU A 177 -17.56 1.43 -8.12
C GLU A 177 -18.34 1.83 -9.38
N GLY A 178 -17.71 1.69 -10.55
CA GLY A 178 -18.30 2.11 -11.83
C GLY A 178 -18.15 3.60 -12.15
N TYR A 179 -17.40 4.39 -11.36
CA TYR A 179 -17.28 5.83 -11.59
C TYR A 179 -16.47 6.17 -12.84
N GLN A 180 -17.00 7.07 -13.67
CA GLN A 180 -16.41 7.50 -14.94
C GLN A 180 -14.96 7.98 -14.81
N GLY A 181 -14.64 8.69 -13.72
CA GLY A 181 -13.41 9.45 -13.59
C GLY A 181 -13.56 10.89 -14.11
N ARG A 182 -12.57 11.70 -13.75
CA ARG A 182 -12.37 13.09 -14.16
C ARG A 182 -10.89 13.46 -14.00
N LEU A 183 -10.47 14.62 -14.50
CA LEU A 183 -9.05 15.02 -14.49
C LEU A 183 -8.40 15.00 -13.09
N ASP A 184 -9.18 15.29 -12.04
CA ASP A 184 -8.73 15.31 -10.65
C ASP A 184 -9.03 14.01 -9.87
N HIS A 185 -9.79 13.07 -10.44
CA HIS A 185 -10.25 11.85 -9.75
C HIS A 185 -10.24 10.62 -10.69
N PRO A 186 -9.58 9.52 -10.30
CA PRO A 186 -9.30 8.41 -11.21
C PRO A 186 -10.56 7.75 -11.78
N ALA A 187 -10.44 7.21 -13.00
CA ALA A 187 -11.44 6.35 -13.60
C ALA A 187 -11.55 5.01 -12.86
N ARG A 188 -12.78 4.54 -12.68
CA ARG A 188 -13.16 3.36 -11.91
C ARG A 188 -14.35 2.63 -12.53
N THR A 189 -14.60 2.81 -13.84
CA THR A 189 -15.70 2.14 -14.55
C THR A 189 -15.56 0.62 -14.52
N ASN A 190 -14.34 0.09 -14.67
CA ASN A 190 -13.97 -1.31 -14.53
C ASN A 190 -13.67 -1.77 -13.09
N HIS A 191 -13.85 -0.91 -12.08
CA HIS A 191 -13.58 -1.26 -10.69
C HIS A 191 -14.81 -1.92 -10.03
N ARG A 192 -14.58 -2.94 -9.20
CA ARG A 192 -15.60 -3.63 -8.42
C ARG A 192 -15.14 -3.91 -6.99
N ILE A 193 -16.11 -4.02 -6.09
CA ILE A 193 -15.91 -4.20 -4.65
C ILE A 193 -16.70 -5.43 -4.18
N ILE A 194 -16.02 -6.33 -3.46
CA ILE A 194 -16.66 -7.43 -2.72
C ILE A 194 -17.18 -6.87 -1.40
N ARG A 195 -18.47 -7.03 -1.14
CA ARG A 195 -19.15 -6.55 0.07
C ARG A 195 -19.22 -7.68 1.09
N PHE A 196 -18.92 -7.37 2.35
CA PHE A 196 -18.97 -8.31 3.47
C PHE A 196 -19.42 -7.62 4.75
N ASP A 197 -19.89 -8.41 5.71
CA ASP A 197 -20.17 -7.95 7.07
C ASP A 197 -18.88 -7.97 7.89
N LEU A 198 -18.61 -6.88 8.60
CA LEU A 198 -17.51 -6.80 9.55
C LEU A 198 -18.01 -6.08 10.80
N ALA A 199 -18.09 -6.82 11.90
CA ALA A 199 -18.69 -6.37 13.16
C ALA A 199 -20.11 -5.78 12.99
N GLY A 200 -20.97 -6.41 12.17
CA GLY A 200 -22.34 -5.97 11.95
C GLY A 200 -22.49 -4.75 11.03
N GLN A 201 -21.45 -4.37 10.30
CA GLN A 201 -21.42 -3.24 9.40
C GLN A 201 -21.01 -3.68 7.99
N GLU A 202 -21.53 -3.01 6.96
CA GLU A 202 -21.13 -3.29 5.58
C GLU A 202 -19.75 -2.69 5.28
N TRP A 203 -18.83 -3.56 4.85
CA TRP A 203 -17.49 -3.24 4.40
C TRP A 203 -17.26 -3.74 2.97
N GLY A 204 -16.25 -3.16 2.33
CA GLY A 204 -15.82 -3.49 0.98
C GLY A 204 -14.40 -4.03 0.97
N PHE A 205 -14.13 -5.01 0.11
CA PHE A 205 -12.81 -5.51 -0.23
C PHE A 205 -12.52 -5.18 -1.71
N GLN A 206 -11.45 -4.43 -1.93
CA GLN A 206 -10.88 -4.15 -3.25
C GLN A 206 -9.35 -4.35 -3.27
N TYR A 207 -8.79 -4.63 -4.45
CA TYR A 207 -7.34 -4.58 -4.64
C TYR A 207 -6.83 -3.14 -4.84
N SER A 208 -5.56 -2.90 -4.54
CA SER A 208 -4.89 -1.66 -4.93
C SER A 208 -4.55 -1.70 -6.42
N PRO A 209 -4.90 -0.66 -7.22
CA PRO A 209 -4.59 -0.63 -8.65
C PRO A 209 -3.07 -0.53 -8.93
N TYR A 210 -2.31 0.02 -7.98
CA TYR A 210 -0.85 0.17 -8.02
C TYR A 210 -0.26 -0.58 -6.82
N ALA A 211 -0.31 -1.91 -6.87
CA ALA A 211 0.12 -2.77 -5.79
C ALA A 211 1.62 -2.63 -5.48
N TYR A 212 1.97 -2.69 -4.19
CA TYR A 212 3.36 -2.65 -3.72
C TYR A 212 3.94 -4.05 -3.52
N PHE A 213 3.06 -5.03 -3.30
CA PHE A 213 3.38 -6.43 -3.08
C PHE A 213 2.22 -7.29 -3.63
N ASN A 214 2.39 -8.61 -3.63
CA ASN A 214 1.39 -9.53 -4.16
C ASN A 214 0.03 -9.38 -3.47
N GLU A 215 -1.05 -9.26 -4.25
CA GLU A 215 -2.43 -9.15 -3.72
C GLU A 215 -2.66 -8.00 -2.71
N HIS A 216 -1.88 -6.93 -2.78
CA HIS A 216 -2.11 -5.73 -1.97
C HIS A 216 -3.57 -5.25 -2.12
N CYS A 217 -4.31 -5.24 -1.03
CA CYS A 217 -5.72 -4.91 -0.96
C CYS A 217 -6.07 -3.88 0.11
N ILE A 218 -7.30 -3.38 0.02
CA ILE A 218 -7.89 -2.41 0.92
C ILE A 218 -9.26 -2.93 1.34
N PHE A 219 -9.49 -2.96 2.65
CA PHE A 219 -10.80 -3.16 3.25
C PHE A 219 -11.34 -1.80 3.67
N LEU A 220 -12.50 -1.38 3.17
CA LEU A 220 -13.01 -0.02 3.37
C LEU A 220 -14.42 -0.03 3.94
N HIS A 221 -14.68 0.90 4.85
CA HIS A 221 -16.01 1.08 5.41
C HIS A 221 -16.97 1.61 4.33
N SER A 222 -18.21 1.13 4.27
CA SER A 222 -19.20 1.58 3.27
C SER A 222 -19.52 3.08 3.36
N GLN A 223 -19.47 3.65 4.58
CA GLN A 223 -19.67 5.08 4.83
C GLN A 223 -18.34 5.84 4.91
N HIS A 224 -18.34 7.09 4.44
CA HIS A 224 -17.20 8.01 4.53
C HIS A 224 -17.08 8.60 5.94
N LEU A 225 -16.40 7.88 6.83
CA LEU A 225 -16.13 8.28 8.21
C LEU A 225 -14.62 8.32 8.45
N PRO A 226 -14.09 9.24 9.27
CA PRO A 226 -12.66 9.27 9.56
C PRO A 226 -12.20 8.00 10.27
N MET A 227 -10.93 7.65 10.06
CA MET A 227 -10.29 6.53 10.76
C MET A 227 -10.17 6.80 12.26
N ALA A 228 -10.25 5.73 13.05
CA ALA A 228 -9.96 5.77 14.47
C ALA A 228 -9.36 4.43 14.93
N ILE A 229 -8.38 4.49 15.84
CA ILE A 229 -7.83 3.32 16.52
C ILE A 229 -8.59 3.11 17.85
N SER A 230 -9.18 1.94 18.02
CA SER A 230 -9.96 1.59 19.21
C SER A 230 -10.02 0.07 19.40
N ARG A 231 -10.66 -0.40 20.47
CA ARG A 231 -11.00 -1.82 20.64
C ARG A 231 -11.63 -2.43 19.38
N LEU A 232 -12.56 -1.71 18.75
CA LEU A 232 -13.27 -2.16 17.55
C LEU A 232 -12.30 -2.36 16.38
N THR A 233 -11.21 -1.60 16.32
CA THR A 233 -10.16 -1.81 15.31
C THR A 233 -9.53 -3.19 15.44
N PHE A 234 -9.22 -3.64 16.66
CA PHE A 234 -8.62 -4.97 16.86
C PHE A 234 -9.60 -6.10 16.52
N GLU A 235 -10.87 -5.95 16.90
CA GLU A 235 -11.94 -6.87 16.53
C GLU A 235 -12.06 -7.01 15.01
N ARG A 236 -12.19 -5.88 14.31
CA ARG A 236 -12.29 -5.83 12.85
C ARG A 236 -11.07 -6.44 12.16
N LEU A 237 -9.85 -6.14 12.61
CA LEU A 237 -8.65 -6.69 12.01
C LEU A 237 -8.56 -8.21 12.17
N LEU A 238 -8.93 -8.74 13.34
CA LEU A 238 -8.93 -10.18 13.60
C LEU A 238 -10.05 -10.89 12.81
N ASP A 239 -11.24 -10.28 12.70
CA ASP A 239 -12.34 -10.80 11.88
C ASP A 239 -11.99 -10.80 10.38
N ILE A 240 -11.24 -9.81 9.89
CA ILE A 240 -10.76 -9.78 8.50
C ILE A 240 -9.83 -10.98 8.23
N VAL A 241 -8.85 -11.24 9.09
CA VAL A 241 -7.89 -12.35 8.85
C VAL A 241 -8.48 -13.73 9.14
N GLU A 242 -9.58 -13.77 9.89
CA GLU A 242 -10.45 -14.95 9.99
C GLU A 242 -11.26 -15.16 8.70
N THR A 243 -11.81 -14.08 8.13
CA THR A 243 -12.60 -14.09 6.89
C THR A 243 -11.75 -14.25 5.64
N PHE A 244 -10.48 -13.87 5.63
CA PHE A 244 -9.59 -14.03 4.49
C PHE A 244 -8.29 -14.71 4.93
N PRO A 245 -8.32 -16.04 5.14
CA PRO A 245 -7.14 -16.78 5.58
C PRO A 245 -5.95 -16.58 4.63
N GLY A 246 -4.75 -16.45 5.19
CA GLY A 246 -3.51 -16.20 4.44
C GLY A 246 -3.29 -14.73 4.04
N TYR A 247 -4.23 -13.84 4.37
CA TYR A 247 -4.03 -12.40 4.28
C TYR A 247 -3.62 -11.84 5.65
N PHE A 248 -2.81 -10.78 5.65
CA PHE A 248 -2.71 -9.88 6.81
C PHE A 248 -3.73 -8.74 6.66
N ALA A 249 -4.06 -8.09 7.76
CA ALA A 249 -4.81 -6.84 7.78
C ALA A 249 -4.20 -5.89 8.80
N GLY A 250 -4.05 -4.61 8.44
CA GLY A 250 -3.55 -3.61 9.37
C GLY A 250 -4.12 -2.22 9.12
N SER A 251 -4.01 -1.38 10.14
CA SER A 251 -4.41 0.03 10.08
C SER A 251 -3.19 0.93 10.14
N ASN A 252 -3.18 2.01 9.35
CA ASN A 252 -2.31 3.13 9.70
C ASN A 252 -2.76 3.75 11.04
N ALA A 253 -1.85 4.45 11.70
CA ALA A 253 -2.16 5.30 12.83
C ALA A 253 -3.18 6.41 12.45
N ASP A 254 -4.07 6.74 13.39
CA ASP A 254 -5.12 7.76 13.27
C ASP A 254 -4.65 9.18 13.59
N LEU A 255 -3.38 9.34 14.00
CA LEU A 255 -2.77 10.63 14.27
C LEU A 255 -1.99 11.18 13.06
N PRO A 256 -1.94 12.52 12.88
CA PRO A 256 -1.09 13.14 11.87
C PRO A 256 0.39 12.83 12.12
N ILE A 257 1.25 13.06 11.11
CA ILE A 257 2.71 12.80 11.11
C ILE A 257 3.07 11.30 11.08
N VAL A 258 2.42 10.47 11.91
CA VAL A 258 2.74 9.04 12.05
C VAL A 258 1.84 8.11 11.22
N GLY A 259 0.91 8.65 10.44
CA GLY A 259 -0.11 7.91 9.69
C GLY A 259 0.03 7.95 8.17
N GLY A 260 -0.83 7.17 7.50
CA GLY A 260 -0.94 7.09 6.05
C GLY A 260 -1.67 8.28 5.42
N SER A 261 -1.70 8.33 4.08
CA SER A 261 -2.14 9.50 3.31
C SER A 261 -3.64 9.78 3.31
N ILE A 262 -4.49 8.87 3.80
CA ILE A 262 -5.96 9.01 3.78
C ILE A 262 -6.51 8.74 5.18
N LEU A 263 -6.71 9.79 5.98
CA LEU A 263 -7.30 9.65 7.33
C LEU A 263 -8.81 9.92 7.36
N THR A 264 -9.37 10.38 6.24
CA THR A 264 -10.76 10.85 6.16
C THR A 264 -11.78 9.73 5.94
N HIS A 265 -11.33 8.53 5.55
CA HIS A 265 -12.19 7.38 5.28
C HIS A 265 -11.65 6.13 5.99
N ASP A 266 -12.46 5.48 6.82
CA ASP A 266 -12.10 4.33 7.63
C ASP A 266 -11.79 3.11 6.75
N HIS A 267 -10.54 2.64 6.81
CA HIS A 267 -10.07 1.55 5.98
C HIS A 267 -8.86 0.84 6.61
N TYR A 268 -8.68 -0.41 6.21
CA TYR A 268 -7.54 -1.25 6.53
C TYR A 268 -6.82 -1.62 5.24
N GLN A 269 -5.50 -1.77 5.30
CA GLN A 269 -4.72 -2.34 4.20
C GLN A 269 -4.42 -3.80 4.53
N GLY A 270 -4.33 -4.63 3.50
CA GLY A 270 -4.03 -6.03 3.67
C GLY A 270 -3.49 -6.65 2.39
N GLY A 271 -3.46 -7.97 2.37
CA GLY A 271 -3.07 -8.75 1.20
C GLY A 271 -2.24 -9.95 1.59
N ARG A 272 -1.68 -10.63 0.59
CA ARG A 272 -0.94 -11.88 0.76
C ARG A 272 0.55 -11.69 0.53
N HIS A 273 1.26 -11.38 1.61
CA HIS A 273 2.71 -11.19 1.62
C HIS A 273 3.28 -11.41 3.02
N THR A 274 4.41 -12.10 3.12
CA THR A 274 5.15 -12.27 4.38
C THR A 274 6.20 -11.17 4.48
N PHE A 275 5.95 -10.19 5.36
CA PHE A 275 6.84 -9.05 5.54
C PHE A 275 8.06 -9.36 6.42
N PRO A 276 9.17 -8.62 6.29
CA PRO A 276 10.34 -8.76 7.16
C PRO A 276 10.01 -8.74 8.67
N MET A 277 9.15 -7.83 9.13
CA MET A 277 8.75 -7.76 10.53
C MET A 277 7.97 -9.00 11.00
N GLU A 278 7.24 -9.68 10.11
CA GLU A 278 6.47 -10.89 10.45
C GLU A 278 7.39 -12.02 10.92
N ILE A 279 8.52 -12.20 10.24
CA ILE A 279 9.48 -13.27 10.50
C ILE A 279 10.55 -12.89 11.54
N ALA A 280 10.57 -11.63 11.98
CA ALA A 280 11.50 -11.16 13.00
C ALA A 280 11.28 -11.90 14.33
N GLU A 281 12.39 -12.25 14.98
CA GLU A 281 12.40 -12.92 16.28
C GLU A 281 11.97 -11.97 17.41
N LEU A 282 11.69 -12.53 18.59
CA LEU A 282 11.48 -11.75 19.79
C LEU A 282 12.82 -11.53 20.52
N ASP A 283 13.09 -10.30 20.95
CA ASP A 283 14.21 -10.01 21.86
C ASP A 283 13.94 -10.54 23.27
N CYS A 284 12.68 -10.43 23.72
CA CYS A 284 12.22 -10.94 24.99
C CYS A 284 10.75 -11.33 24.93
N SER A 285 10.35 -12.20 25.85
CA SER A 285 8.97 -12.67 26.01
C SER A 285 8.52 -12.48 27.44
N PHE A 286 7.22 -12.25 27.63
CA PHE A 286 6.60 -12.02 28.94
C PHE A 286 5.12 -12.40 28.89
N THR A 287 4.53 -12.57 30.07
CA THR A 287 3.10 -12.87 30.24
C THR A 287 2.42 -11.71 30.97
N PHE A 288 1.30 -11.24 30.43
CA PHE A 288 0.49 -10.22 31.11
C PHE A 288 -0.41 -10.87 32.16
N SER A 289 -0.49 -10.23 33.33
CA SER A 289 -1.36 -10.69 34.42
C SER A 289 -2.83 -10.70 33.95
N GLY A 290 -3.47 -11.87 34.05
CA GLY A 290 -4.85 -12.10 33.60
C GLY A 290 -4.98 -12.57 32.14
N PHE A 291 -3.86 -12.75 31.43
CA PHE A 291 -3.82 -13.18 30.02
C PHE A 291 -2.83 -14.35 29.84
N ASP A 292 -2.93 -15.37 30.69
CA ASP A 292 -1.97 -16.49 30.74
C ASP A 292 -1.87 -17.30 29.43
N GLU A 293 -2.90 -17.21 28.58
CA GLU A 293 -3.00 -17.89 27.29
C GLU A 293 -2.61 -17.00 26.09
N VAL A 294 -2.09 -15.80 26.36
CA VAL A 294 -1.54 -14.91 25.34
C VAL A 294 -0.03 -14.88 25.45
N GLU A 295 0.64 -15.38 24.42
CA GLU A 295 2.08 -15.19 24.26
C GLU A 295 2.34 -13.74 23.89
N ALA A 296 3.25 -13.07 24.60
CA ALA A 296 3.62 -11.70 24.30
C ALA A 296 5.14 -11.51 24.31
N GLY A 297 5.62 -10.57 23.51
CA GLY A 297 7.03 -10.20 23.50
C GLY A 297 7.34 -8.94 22.70
N ILE A 298 8.57 -8.45 22.87
CA ILE A 298 9.11 -7.35 22.06
C ILE A 298 9.79 -7.94 20.83
N VAL A 299 9.40 -7.49 19.65
CA VAL A 299 10.00 -7.92 18.39
C VAL A 299 11.37 -7.27 18.22
N LYS A 300 12.36 -8.04 17.75
CA LYS A 300 13.67 -7.56 17.33
C LYS A 300 13.56 -6.76 16.03
N TRP A 301 13.07 -5.53 16.17
CA TRP A 301 12.73 -4.64 15.07
C TRP A 301 13.18 -3.20 15.39
N PRO A 302 13.51 -2.36 14.39
CA PRO A 302 13.95 -0.98 14.64
C PRO A 302 12.87 -0.12 15.30
N MET A 303 11.59 -0.42 15.04
CA MET A 303 10.45 0.23 15.70
C MET A 303 10.00 -0.52 16.95
N SER A 304 9.29 0.17 17.84
CA SER A 304 8.79 -0.40 19.10
C SER A 304 7.53 -1.22 18.88
N VAL A 305 7.68 -2.55 18.83
CA VAL A 305 6.59 -3.49 18.53
C VAL A 305 6.38 -4.47 19.67
N ILE A 306 5.13 -4.56 20.13
CA ILE A 306 4.67 -5.66 21.00
C ILE A 306 3.89 -6.64 20.14
N ARG A 307 4.36 -7.89 20.09
CA ARG A 307 3.67 -8.98 19.41
C ARG A 307 2.83 -9.76 20.40
N LEU A 308 1.57 -10.00 20.06
CA LEU A 308 0.66 -10.85 20.81
C LEU A 308 0.25 -12.05 19.95
N ARG A 309 0.19 -13.25 20.55
CA ARG A 309 -0.27 -14.46 19.87
C ARG A 309 -1.18 -15.29 20.78
N SER A 310 -2.31 -15.74 20.25
CA SER A 310 -3.23 -16.65 20.95
C SER A 310 -4.17 -17.35 19.98
N GLU A 311 -4.69 -18.52 20.35
CA GLU A 311 -5.85 -19.14 19.68
C GLU A 311 -7.17 -18.46 20.09
N LYS A 312 -7.19 -17.72 21.21
CA LYS A 312 -8.38 -17.04 21.73
C LYS A 312 -8.44 -15.59 21.27
N LYS A 313 -9.20 -15.36 20.19
CA LYS A 313 -9.42 -14.04 19.57
C LYS A 313 -9.80 -12.96 20.59
N GLU A 314 -10.71 -13.26 21.51
CA GLU A 314 -11.22 -12.31 22.50
C GLU A 314 -10.15 -11.85 23.50
N GLN A 315 -9.22 -12.74 23.88
CA GLN A 315 -8.12 -12.41 24.78
C GLN A 315 -7.14 -11.43 24.13
N LEU A 316 -6.87 -11.58 22.83
CA LEU A 316 -6.05 -10.63 22.08
C LEU A 316 -6.71 -9.24 22.01
N ILE A 317 -8.01 -9.19 21.74
CA ILE A 317 -8.75 -7.92 21.67
C ILE A 317 -8.71 -7.20 23.02
N GLU A 318 -8.97 -7.92 24.11
CA GLU A 318 -8.94 -7.35 25.47
C GLU A 318 -7.56 -6.84 25.87
N LEU A 319 -6.50 -7.62 25.60
CA LEU A 319 -5.14 -7.22 25.94
C LEU A 319 -4.65 -6.06 25.04
N ALA A 320 -4.94 -6.09 23.74
CA ALA A 320 -4.57 -5.01 22.83
C ALA A 320 -5.26 -3.69 23.19
N ASP A 321 -6.54 -3.72 23.57
CA ASP A 321 -7.25 -2.54 24.08
C ASP A 321 -6.64 -2.05 25.39
N LYS A 322 -6.33 -2.95 26.33
CA LYS A 322 -5.61 -2.58 27.56
C LYS A 322 -4.28 -1.88 27.27
N ILE A 323 -3.46 -2.43 26.37
CA ILE A 323 -2.19 -1.82 25.95
C ILE A 323 -2.43 -0.45 25.33
N LEU A 324 -3.41 -0.30 24.44
CA LEU A 324 -3.76 0.98 23.83
C LEU A 324 -4.16 2.03 24.86
N GLN A 325 -5.03 1.69 25.83
CA GLN A 325 -5.48 2.64 26.85
C GLN A 325 -4.33 3.09 27.77
N VAL A 326 -3.45 2.17 28.16
CA VAL A 326 -2.26 2.52 28.95
C VAL A 326 -1.30 3.37 28.11
N TRP A 327 -1.02 2.97 26.86
CA TRP A 327 -0.13 3.71 25.96
C TRP A 327 -0.59 5.16 25.79
N ARG A 328 -1.88 5.40 25.54
CA ARG A 328 -2.46 6.73 25.36
C ARG A 328 -2.24 7.71 26.50
N THR A 329 -1.96 7.22 27.70
CA THR A 329 -1.81 8.05 28.91
C THR A 329 -0.42 7.93 29.54
N TYR A 330 0.43 7.08 28.99
CA TYR A 330 1.77 6.82 29.50
C TYR A 330 2.73 7.94 29.08
N SER A 331 3.53 8.44 30.02
CA SER A 331 4.62 9.38 29.74
C SER A 331 5.88 8.90 30.46
N ASP A 332 7.00 8.96 29.76
CA ASP A 332 8.33 8.80 30.33
C ASP A 332 9.25 9.90 29.79
N PRO A 333 9.28 11.08 30.46
CA PRO A 333 10.08 12.21 30.01
C PRO A 333 11.59 11.92 29.95
N SER A 334 12.09 10.86 30.62
CA SER A 334 13.50 10.49 30.56
C SER A 334 13.94 10.10 29.15
N VAL A 335 13.01 9.61 28.33
CA VAL A 335 13.23 9.20 26.93
C VAL A 335 12.37 9.97 25.95
N GLN A 336 11.93 11.19 26.31
CA GLN A 336 11.14 12.08 25.44
C GLN A 336 9.78 11.51 25.00
N VAL A 337 9.19 10.62 25.82
CA VAL A 337 7.85 10.08 25.58
C VAL A 337 6.85 10.86 26.43
N LEU A 338 5.92 11.57 25.78
CA LEU A 338 4.85 12.32 26.42
C LEU A 338 3.52 11.97 25.77
N ALA A 339 2.58 11.49 26.58
CA ALA A 339 1.21 11.20 26.12
C ALA A 339 0.49 12.42 25.53
N GLU A 340 0.78 13.61 26.05
CA GLU A 340 0.10 14.86 25.68
C GLU A 340 1.06 16.06 25.82
N SER A 341 0.96 17.02 24.90
CA SER A 341 1.51 18.36 25.07
C SER A 341 0.49 19.42 24.66
N GLU A 342 0.37 20.48 25.45
CA GLU A 342 -0.60 21.59 25.21
C GLU A 342 -2.07 21.14 25.04
N GLY A 343 -2.46 19.98 25.58
CA GLY A 343 -3.81 19.43 25.43
C GLY A 343 -3.99 18.52 24.22
N GLU A 344 -2.97 18.35 23.37
CA GLU A 344 -3.00 17.49 22.19
C GLU A 344 -2.39 16.11 22.50
N PRO A 345 -3.13 15.00 22.29
CA PRO A 345 -2.63 13.66 22.54
C PRO A 345 -1.66 13.20 21.44
N HIS A 346 -0.62 12.46 21.82
CA HIS A 346 0.45 12.06 20.90
C HIS A 346 0.50 10.59 20.54
N HIS A 347 -0.14 9.75 21.34
CA HIS A 347 0.06 8.31 21.30
C HIS A 347 -1.05 7.58 20.56
N THR A 348 -0.64 6.68 19.66
CA THR A 348 -1.53 5.73 18.99
C THR A 348 -0.78 4.44 18.63
N ILE A 349 -1.43 3.50 17.97
CA ILE A 349 -0.88 2.22 17.56
C ILE A 349 -1.13 2.02 16.06
N THR A 350 -0.15 1.45 15.37
CA THR A 350 -0.35 0.80 14.06
C THR A 350 -0.52 -0.69 14.31
N PRO A 351 -1.76 -1.22 14.32
CA PRO A 351 -2.00 -2.64 14.53
C PRO A 351 -1.94 -3.45 13.23
N ILE A 352 -1.37 -4.64 13.31
CA ILE A 352 -1.28 -5.61 12.20
C ILE A 352 -1.72 -6.98 12.70
N ALA A 353 -2.85 -7.45 12.17
CA ALA A 353 -3.34 -8.80 12.41
C ALA A 353 -2.93 -9.74 11.27
N ARG A 354 -2.71 -11.00 11.63
CA ARG A 354 -2.52 -12.11 10.70
C ARG A 354 -2.94 -13.42 11.37
N ARG A 355 -3.19 -14.44 10.55
CA ARG A 355 -3.29 -15.83 11.02
C ARG A 355 -1.99 -16.57 10.75
N LYS A 356 -1.50 -17.30 11.75
CA LYS A 356 -0.34 -18.18 11.64
C LYS A 356 -0.69 -19.52 12.25
N ASP A 357 -0.80 -20.52 11.40
CA ASP A 357 -1.37 -21.83 11.75
C ASP A 357 -2.77 -21.65 12.37
N GLU A 358 -3.00 -22.22 13.55
CA GLU A 358 -4.26 -22.11 14.30
C GLU A 358 -4.35 -20.86 15.18
N SER A 359 -3.27 -20.06 15.27
CA SER A 359 -3.24 -18.87 16.12
C SER A 359 -3.52 -17.60 15.35
N PHE A 360 -4.10 -16.64 16.06
CA PHE A 360 -4.09 -15.24 15.68
C PHE A 360 -2.81 -14.59 16.20
N GLU A 361 -2.21 -13.73 15.38
CA GLU A 361 -1.09 -12.86 15.75
C GLU A 361 -1.51 -11.41 15.56
N LEU A 362 -1.18 -10.56 16.54
CA LEU A 362 -1.44 -9.14 16.50
C LEU A 362 -0.18 -8.37 16.92
N ASP A 363 0.42 -7.68 15.96
CA ASP A 363 1.52 -6.77 16.21
C ASP A 363 1.00 -5.37 16.49
N LEU A 364 1.44 -4.80 17.60
CA LEU A 364 1.09 -3.47 18.06
C LEU A 364 2.34 -2.60 18.01
N VAL A 365 2.47 -1.83 16.92
CA VAL A 365 3.58 -0.88 16.76
C VAL A 365 3.20 0.43 17.43
N LEU A 366 3.91 0.79 18.50
CA LEU A 366 3.68 2.03 19.24
C LEU A 366 4.09 3.22 18.37
N ARG A 367 3.21 4.21 18.28
CA ARG A 367 3.43 5.44 17.49
C ARG A 367 3.24 6.67 18.37
N ASP A 368 4.01 7.69 18.03
CA ASP A 368 4.05 8.97 18.72
C ASP A 368 4.27 10.10 17.70
N ASN A 369 3.37 11.09 17.66
CA ASN A 369 3.44 12.20 16.71
C ASN A 369 4.03 13.51 17.28
N GLN A 370 4.71 13.45 18.44
CA GLN A 370 5.37 14.60 19.04
C GLN A 370 6.38 15.24 18.07
N THR A 371 6.51 16.55 18.18
CA THR A 371 7.49 17.35 17.44
C THR A 371 8.39 18.09 18.43
N SER A 372 9.53 18.56 17.96
CA SER A 372 10.40 19.45 18.73
C SER A 372 10.99 20.55 17.85
N PRO A 373 11.58 21.61 18.40
CA PRO A 373 12.30 22.60 17.61
C PRO A 373 13.45 22.00 16.76
N GLU A 374 14.05 20.89 17.23
CA GLU A 374 15.09 20.15 16.51
C GLU A 374 14.50 19.27 15.40
N HIS A 375 13.34 18.67 15.67
CA HIS A 375 12.61 17.79 14.76
C HIS A 375 11.19 18.31 14.51
N PRO A 376 11.03 19.38 13.70
CA PRO A 376 9.74 19.98 13.43
C PRO A 376 8.81 19.07 12.61
N ASP A 377 9.40 18.13 11.85
CA ASP A 377 8.65 17.13 11.09
C ASP A 377 8.22 15.92 11.94
N GLY A 378 8.62 15.87 13.21
CA GLY A 378 8.34 14.78 14.15
C GLY A 378 9.61 14.20 14.77
N ILE A 379 9.60 13.99 16.10
CA ILE A 379 10.70 13.32 16.82
C ILE A 379 10.86 11.87 16.33
N TYR A 380 9.73 11.22 16.08
CA TYR A 380 9.63 9.82 15.66
C TYR A 380 9.28 9.69 14.16
N HIS A 381 10.03 10.41 13.33
CA HIS A 381 9.91 10.50 11.87
C HIS A 381 11.30 10.56 11.23
N PRO A 382 11.51 10.19 9.95
CA PRO A 382 12.77 10.40 9.24
C PRO A 382 13.46 11.74 9.51
N HIS A 383 14.68 11.68 10.05
CA HIS A 383 15.47 12.88 10.32
C HIS A 383 16.16 13.42 9.07
N ARG A 384 16.64 14.66 9.14
CA ARG A 384 17.11 15.45 7.99
C ARG A 384 18.21 14.76 7.17
N ASP A 385 19.07 14.01 7.84
CA ASP A 385 20.20 13.29 7.24
C ASP A 385 19.77 12.11 6.35
N VAL A 386 18.58 11.55 6.53
CA VAL A 386 18.04 10.43 5.73
C VAL A 386 16.95 10.85 4.73
N GLN A 387 16.43 12.08 4.86
CA GLN A 387 15.35 12.63 4.02
C GLN A 387 15.69 12.74 2.52
N HIS A 388 16.97 12.66 2.14
CA HIS A 388 17.38 12.62 0.72
C HIS A 388 16.88 11.35 0.02
N ILE A 389 16.77 10.23 0.75
CA ILE A 389 16.16 8.99 0.27
C ILE A 389 14.66 8.96 0.59
N LYS A 390 14.28 9.15 1.87
CA LYS A 390 12.90 9.01 2.32
C LYS A 390 12.53 10.11 3.31
N LYS A 391 11.62 11.00 2.89
CA LYS A 391 11.14 12.13 3.72
C LYS A 391 9.67 12.00 4.11
N GLU A 392 8.92 11.24 3.34
CA GLU A 392 7.49 11.03 3.54
C GLU A 392 7.24 10.17 4.78
N ASN A 393 6.05 10.30 5.38
CA ASN A 393 5.62 9.52 6.54
C ASN A 393 5.82 8.02 6.34
N ILE A 394 6.07 7.32 7.46
CA ILE A 394 6.21 5.87 7.51
C ILE A 394 4.83 5.26 7.77
N GLY A 395 4.21 4.78 6.70
CA GLY A 395 2.94 4.08 6.72
C GLY A 395 3.09 2.62 7.09
N LEU A 396 1.95 1.95 7.27
CA LEU A 396 1.85 0.54 7.68
C LEU A 396 2.80 -0.42 6.93
N ILE A 397 2.90 -0.29 5.61
CA ILE A 397 3.71 -1.19 4.77
C ILE A 397 5.21 -1.04 5.09
N GLU A 398 5.64 0.21 5.29
CA GLU A 398 7.05 0.54 5.58
C GLU A 398 7.41 0.13 7.00
N VAL A 399 6.49 0.30 7.95
CA VAL A 399 6.62 -0.21 9.33
C VAL A 399 6.95 -1.71 9.33
N MET A 400 6.35 -2.48 8.43
CA MET A 400 6.58 -3.92 8.33
C MET A 400 7.87 -4.29 7.57
N GLY A 401 8.59 -3.32 7.01
CA GLY A 401 9.91 -3.51 6.41
C GLY A 401 9.97 -3.44 4.88
N LEU A 402 8.92 -2.97 4.20
CA LEU A 402 8.92 -2.71 2.76
C LEU A 402 8.97 -1.20 2.47
N ALA A 403 10.13 -0.69 2.06
CA ALA A 403 10.32 0.71 1.70
C ALA A 403 9.64 1.04 0.37
N ILE A 404 8.77 2.05 0.37
CA ILE A 404 8.15 2.57 -0.85
C ILE A 404 8.84 3.89 -1.22
N LEU A 405 9.76 3.82 -2.17
CA LEU A 405 10.61 4.91 -2.59
C LEU A 405 10.07 5.64 -3.84
N PRO A 406 10.26 6.97 -3.95
CA PRO A 406 9.73 7.77 -5.05
C PRO A 406 10.45 7.53 -6.39
N PRO A 407 9.75 7.68 -7.54
CA PRO A 407 10.30 7.44 -8.87
C PRO A 407 11.62 8.15 -9.19
N ARG A 408 11.79 9.38 -8.66
CA ARG A 408 13.00 10.20 -8.83
C ARG A 408 14.29 9.45 -8.49
N LEU A 409 14.24 8.53 -7.51
CA LEU A 409 15.42 7.83 -7.05
C LEU A 409 16.00 6.88 -8.10
N LYS A 410 15.23 6.44 -9.10
CA LYS A 410 15.79 5.63 -10.19
C LYS A 410 16.97 6.34 -10.87
N GLU A 411 16.77 7.60 -11.25
CA GLU A 411 17.81 8.36 -11.93
C GLU A 411 18.84 8.90 -10.95
N GLU A 412 18.40 9.38 -9.78
CA GLU A 412 19.33 9.94 -8.79
C GLU A 412 20.33 8.92 -8.25
N LEU A 413 19.90 7.67 -8.02
CA LEU A 413 20.80 6.58 -7.61
C LEU A 413 21.78 6.24 -8.74
N LYS A 414 21.33 6.27 -10.00
CA LYS A 414 22.22 6.08 -11.15
C LYS A 414 23.31 7.14 -11.22
N GLN A 415 22.97 8.40 -10.95
CA GLN A 415 23.95 9.49 -10.90
C GLN A 415 24.98 9.30 -9.77
N VAL A 416 24.58 8.72 -8.64
CA VAL A 416 25.49 8.36 -7.55
C VAL A 416 26.41 7.20 -7.97
N GLU A 417 25.90 6.18 -8.66
CA GLU A 417 26.74 5.10 -9.20
C GLU A 417 27.84 5.64 -10.14
N LEU A 418 27.48 6.52 -11.09
CA LEU A 418 28.43 7.15 -12.01
C LEU A 418 29.50 7.96 -11.24
N PHE A 419 29.11 8.68 -10.19
CA PHE A 419 30.03 9.42 -9.34
C PHE A 419 31.05 8.52 -8.62
N LEU A 420 30.62 7.36 -8.15
CA LEU A 420 31.47 6.37 -7.51
C LEU A 420 32.51 5.81 -8.49
N LEU A 421 32.12 5.58 -9.75
CA LEU A 421 33.02 5.15 -10.82
C LEU A 421 33.98 6.24 -11.34
N GLY A 422 33.78 7.50 -10.92
CA GLY A 422 34.56 8.63 -11.41
C GLY A 422 34.19 9.05 -12.84
N GLU A 423 33.00 8.69 -13.30
CA GLU A 423 32.45 9.06 -14.61
C GLU A 423 31.75 10.43 -14.57
N ASP A 424 31.37 10.94 -15.74
CA ASP A 424 30.58 12.18 -15.84
C ASP A 424 29.19 11.96 -15.22
N CYS A 425 28.83 12.82 -14.27
CA CYS A 425 27.63 12.65 -13.46
C CYS A 425 27.10 13.98 -12.93
N GLN A 426 25.82 13.99 -12.58
CA GLN A 426 25.13 15.12 -11.97
C GLN A 426 24.45 14.70 -10.67
N VAL A 427 25.25 14.45 -9.63
CA VAL A 427 24.72 14.14 -8.29
C VAL A 427 23.98 15.35 -7.73
N ALA A 428 22.70 15.15 -7.39
CA ALA A 428 21.87 16.17 -6.76
C ALA A 428 22.54 16.69 -5.47
N ALA A 429 22.39 18.00 -5.20
CA ALA A 429 23.13 18.65 -4.11
C ALA A 429 22.93 17.97 -2.73
N TYR A 430 21.72 17.49 -2.46
CA TYR A 430 21.35 16.80 -1.22
C TYR A 430 21.85 15.36 -1.12
N HIS A 431 22.37 14.77 -2.21
CA HIS A 431 23.02 13.45 -2.20
C HIS A 431 24.55 13.54 -2.10
N LYS A 432 25.15 14.73 -2.26
CA LYS A 432 26.61 14.87 -2.39
C LYS A 432 27.39 14.38 -1.18
N GLU A 433 26.93 14.70 0.02
CA GLU A 433 27.59 14.27 1.25
C GLU A 433 27.60 12.75 1.37
N TRP A 434 26.44 12.12 1.17
CA TRP A 434 26.29 10.67 1.11
C TRP A 434 27.15 10.02 0.01
N ALA A 435 27.15 10.57 -1.21
CA ALA A 435 27.93 10.06 -2.32
C ALA A 435 29.45 10.13 -2.06
N ASN A 436 29.93 11.21 -1.42
CA ASN A 436 31.33 11.32 -1.00
C ASN A 436 31.68 10.27 0.05
N GLN A 437 30.84 10.09 1.07
CA GLN A 437 31.04 9.07 2.09
C GLN A 437 31.09 7.66 1.49
N LEU A 438 30.20 7.34 0.55
CA LEU A 438 30.23 6.06 -0.15
C LEU A 438 31.50 5.86 -0.96
N LYS A 439 32.00 6.91 -1.62
CA LYS A 439 33.24 6.86 -2.38
C LYS A 439 34.45 6.60 -1.48
N ASP A 440 34.53 7.28 -0.35
CA ASP A 440 35.61 7.11 0.63
C ASP A 440 35.59 5.71 1.26
N GLN A 441 34.40 5.14 1.49
CA GLN A 441 34.23 3.80 2.04
C GLN A 441 34.47 2.67 1.04
N ASN A 442 34.32 2.94 -0.26
CA ASN A 442 34.43 1.96 -1.34
C ASN A 442 35.41 2.41 -2.44
N PRO A 443 36.71 2.57 -2.12
CA PRO A 443 37.69 3.12 -3.06
C PRO A 443 37.94 2.23 -4.29
N ASP A 444 37.69 0.92 -4.17
CA ASP A 444 37.89 -0.09 -5.21
C ASP A 444 36.58 -0.49 -5.91
N VAL A 445 35.54 0.36 -5.85
CA VAL A 445 34.26 0.11 -6.50
C VAL A 445 34.43 0.00 -8.03
N THR A 446 33.72 -0.96 -8.62
CA THR A 446 33.82 -1.28 -10.06
C THR A 446 32.44 -1.20 -10.70
N ALA A 447 32.38 -1.21 -12.04
CA ALA A 447 31.11 -1.21 -12.76
C ALA A 447 30.25 -2.42 -12.40
N GLU A 448 30.87 -3.56 -12.05
CA GLU A 448 30.15 -4.78 -11.64
C GLU A 448 29.61 -4.72 -10.20
N THR A 449 30.19 -3.89 -9.33
CA THR A 449 29.85 -3.87 -7.89
C THR A 449 29.11 -2.63 -7.43
N VAL A 450 29.14 -1.55 -8.21
CA VAL A 450 28.61 -0.23 -7.82
C VAL A 450 27.12 -0.24 -7.47
N GLU A 451 26.31 -0.94 -8.25
CA GLU A 451 24.87 -1.02 -8.02
C GLU A 451 24.58 -1.67 -6.66
N GLY A 452 25.28 -2.76 -6.33
CA GLY A 452 25.13 -3.43 -5.04
C GLY A 452 25.57 -2.57 -3.86
N VAL A 453 26.63 -1.76 -4.02
CA VAL A 453 27.09 -0.81 -2.98
C VAL A 453 26.02 0.26 -2.72
N VAL A 454 25.46 0.85 -3.78
CA VAL A 454 24.43 1.88 -3.66
C VAL A 454 23.14 1.30 -3.07
N GLN A 455 22.68 0.14 -3.56
CA GLN A 455 21.50 -0.55 -3.03
C GLN A 455 21.64 -0.94 -1.56
N ALA A 456 22.81 -1.48 -1.15
CA ALA A 456 23.09 -1.79 0.24
C ALA A 456 23.01 -0.54 1.12
N SER A 457 23.60 0.57 0.67
CA SER A 457 23.54 1.84 1.40
C SER A 457 22.13 2.41 1.50
N VAL A 458 21.32 2.31 0.45
CA VAL A 458 19.90 2.71 0.48
C VAL A 458 19.16 1.90 1.54
N GLY A 459 19.43 0.60 1.63
CA GLY A 459 18.87 -0.27 2.67
C GLY A 459 19.28 0.14 4.09
N GLN A 460 20.55 0.50 4.30
CA GLN A 460 21.01 1.00 5.61
C GLN A 460 20.34 2.34 5.97
N ILE A 461 20.19 3.25 5.01
CA ILE A 461 19.47 4.52 5.21
C ILE A 461 18.00 4.24 5.57
N PHE A 462 17.34 3.27 4.91
CA PHE A 462 15.97 2.90 5.25
C PHE A 462 15.86 2.22 6.63
N SER A 463 16.84 1.39 7.02
CA SER A 463 16.92 0.86 8.39
C SER A 463 16.97 2.00 9.40
N ARG A 464 17.82 3.01 9.15
CA ARG A 464 17.92 4.19 10.01
C ARG A 464 16.63 5.00 10.06
N VAL A 465 15.95 5.16 8.92
CA VAL A 465 14.61 5.76 8.86
C VAL A 465 13.62 5.07 9.81
N LEU A 466 13.63 3.74 9.88
CA LEU A 466 12.77 3.00 10.81
C LEU A 466 13.21 3.17 12.28
N GLU A 467 14.51 3.27 12.55
CA GLU A 467 15.05 3.56 13.90
C GLU A 467 14.68 4.97 14.38
N ASP A 468 14.71 5.96 13.48
CA ASP A 468 14.22 7.32 13.76
C ASP A 468 12.73 7.28 14.10
N ALA A 469 11.94 6.48 13.38
CA ALA A 469 10.50 6.31 13.60
C ALA A 469 10.13 5.46 14.83
N GLY A 470 11.06 4.71 15.42
CA GLY A 470 10.84 3.92 16.63
C GLY A 470 10.75 4.82 17.88
N VAL A 471 9.70 4.64 18.69
CA VAL A 471 9.49 5.41 19.92
C VAL A 471 10.59 5.14 20.94
N TYR A 472 10.75 3.88 21.32
CA TYR A 472 11.85 3.40 22.15
C TYR A 472 13.02 3.02 21.28
N LYS A 473 14.12 3.77 21.41
CA LYS A 473 15.35 3.54 20.65
C LYS A 473 15.99 2.20 21.02
N ARG A 474 16.77 1.65 20.09
CA ARG A 474 17.48 0.36 20.24
C ARG A 474 18.75 0.46 21.10
N THR A 475 18.87 1.51 21.91
CA THR A 475 19.89 1.68 22.96
C THR A 475 19.47 0.94 24.23
N GLU A 476 20.42 0.68 25.13
CA GLU A 476 20.14 0.06 26.44
C GLU A 476 19.07 0.85 27.21
N GLU A 477 19.23 2.17 27.34
CA GLU A 477 18.27 3.08 27.96
C GLU A 477 16.87 2.99 27.33
N GLY A 478 16.80 2.94 25.98
CA GLY A 478 15.53 2.85 25.27
C GLY A 478 14.83 1.51 25.48
N GLN A 479 15.56 0.39 25.51
CA GLN A 479 14.99 -0.93 25.78
C GLN A 479 14.54 -1.09 27.24
N GLU A 480 15.29 -0.53 28.20
CA GLU A 480 14.86 -0.46 29.58
C GLU A 480 13.58 0.37 29.74
N ALA A 481 13.48 1.51 29.04
CA ALA A 481 12.28 2.34 29.02
C ALA A 481 11.08 1.61 28.39
N PHE A 482 11.30 0.86 27.32
CA PHE A 482 10.23 0.05 26.72
C PHE A 482 9.72 -1.02 27.71
N MET A 483 10.63 -1.67 28.44
CA MET A 483 10.26 -2.62 29.49
C MET A 483 9.52 -1.97 30.67
N ARG A 484 9.86 -0.73 31.05
CA ARG A 484 9.08 0.02 32.05
C ARG A 484 7.65 0.26 31.59
N PHE A 485 7.45 0.60 30.31
CA PHE A 485 6.11 0.71 29.74
C PHE A 485 5.37 -0.63 29.80
N VAL A 486 5.98 -1.72 29.32
CA VAL A 486 5.40 -3.07 29.37
C VAL A 486 5.02 -3.46 30.80
N GLN A 487 5.87 -3.17 31.79
CA GLN A 487 5.59 -3.37 33.21
C GLN A 487 4.38 -2.56 33.69
N SER A 488 4.23 -1.32 33.23
CA SER A 488 3.08 -0.46 33.59
C SER A 488 1.74 -1.02 33.09
N VAL A 489 1.74 -1.80 32.01
CA VAL A 489 0.54 -2.51 31.52
C VAL A 489 0.18 -3.69 32.46
N GLY A 490 1.16 -4.27 33.15
CA GLY A 490 0.97 -5.28 34.19
C GLY A 490 1.38 -6.69 33.77
N ILE A 491 2.69 -6.91 33.65
CA ILE A 491 3.27 -8.26 33.47
C ILE A 491 3.33 -9.03 34.80
N GLN A 492 3.44 -10.35 34.71
CA GLN A 492 3.73 -11.19 35.87
C GLN A 492 5.17 -10.95 36.38
N PRO A 493 5.43 -11.10 37.70
CA PRO A 493 6.76 -10.89 38.29
C PRO A 493 7.85 -11.85 37.79
#